data_AF-A0A2N1F6Z5-F1
#
_entry.id   AF-A0A2N1F6Z5-F1
#
_cell.length_a   1.000
_cell.length_b   1.000
_cell.length_c   1.000
_cell.angle_alpha   90.00
_cell.angle_beta   90.00
_cell.angle_gamma   90.00
#
_symmetry.space_group_name_H-M   'P 1'
#
loop_
_entity.id
_entity.type
_entity.pdbx_description
1 polymer ?
#
loop_
_entity_poly.entity_id
_entity_poly.type
_entity_poly.pdbx_seq_one_letter_code
_entity_poly.pdbx_strand_id
1 'polypeptide(L)' 'MRKSILNLGKVLNKTEQKKINGGRPTFCENHQDCPGGFGCCYEQMFCRTNDYFTNGYCHNQ' A
#
# COMPACT_ATOMS: atom_id res chain seq x y z
N MET A 1 13.16 -29.57 19.64
CA MET A 1 13.17 -28.79 18.37
C MET A 1 11.80 -28.91 17.73
N ARG A 2 11.03 -27.81 17.62
CA ARG A 2 9.69 -27.84 17.02
C ARG A 2 9.84 -28.15 15.53
N LYS A 3 9.50 -29.37 15.12
CA LYS A 3 9.81 -29.97 13.80
C LYS A 3 8.92 -29.51 12.64
N SER A 4 8.09 -28.49 12.81
CA SER A 4 7.04 -28.23 11.80
C SER A 4 6.75 -26.75 11.63
N ILE A 5 7.61 -26.04 10.90
CA ILE A 5 7.12 -24.90 10.11
C ILE A 5 6.52 -25.53 8.84
N LEU A 6 5.33 -26.12 8.98
CA LEU A 6 4.56 -26.62 7.86
C LEU A 6 3.96 -25.41 7.15
N ASN A 7 4.47 -25.14 5.94
CA ASN A 7 3.84 -24.30 4.92
C ASN A 7 3.77 -22.79 5.24
N LEU A 8 4.89 -22.07 5.04
CA LEU A 8 4.97 -20.59 5.02
C LEU A 8 4.29 -19.95 3.78
N GLY A 9 3.26 -20.60 3.22
CA GLY A 9 2.49 -20.10 2.09
C GLY A 9 2.92 -20.67 0.73
N LYS A 10 2.24 -20.19 -0.32
CA LYS A 10 2.44 -20.61 -1.71
C LYS A 10 3.61 -19.81 -2.32
N VAL A 11 4.59 -20.51 -2.88
CA VAL A 11 5.61 -19.87 -3.72
C VAL A 11 4.94 -19.39 -5.00
N LEU A 12 4.99 -18.09 -5.25
CA LEU A 12 4.41 -17.47 -6.44
C LEU A 12 5.43 -17.44 -7.56
N ASN A 13 5.00 -17.75 -8.78
CA ASN A 13 5.83 -17.52 -9.96
C ASN A 13 5.82 -16.01 -10.34
N LYS A 14 6.70 -15.62 -11.27
CA LYS A 14 6.83 -14.21 -11.70
C LYS A 14 5.51 -13.61 -12.19
N THR A 15 4.66 -14.40 -12.83
CA THR A 15 3.35 -13.94 -13.34
C THR A 15 2.36 -13.73 -12.20
N GLU A 16 2.33 -14.64 -11.23
CA GLU A 16 1.47 -14.53 -10.03
C GLU A 16 1.91 -13.37 -9.12
N GLN A 17 3.22 -13.18 -8.95
CA GLN A 17 3.75 -12.06 -8.18
C GLN A 17 3.39 -10.71 -8.80
N LYS A 18 3.44 -10.59 -10.13
CA LYS A 18 3.01 -9.38 -10.86
C LYS A 18 1.51 -9.09 -10.76
N LYS A 19 0.68 -10.12 -10.53
CA LYS A 19 -0.77 -9.96 -10.33
C LYS A 19 -1.13 -9.50 -8.92
N ILE A 20 -0.18 -9.53 -7.97
CA ILE A 20 -0.38 -8.92 -6.67
C ILE A 20 -0.29 -7.41 -6.86
N ASN A 21 -1.45 -6.76 -6.96
CA ASN A 21 -1.58 -5.31 -6.84
C ASN A 21 -1.45 -4.90 -5.37
N GLY A 22 -0.31 -5.22 -4.78
CA GLY A 22 0.01 -4.93 -3.39
C GLY A 22 1.18 -3.96 -3.32
N GLY A 23 0.88 -2.74 -2.91
CA GLY A 23 1.85 -1.77 -2.42
C GLY A 23 1.27 -1.20 -1.14
N ARG A 24 2.02 -1.24 -0.03
CA ARG A 24 1.57 -0.56 1.18
C ARG A 24 1.42 0.93 0.87
N PRO A 25 0.42 1.61 1.45
CA PRO A 25 0.41 3.07 1.48
C PRO A 25 1.80 3.54 1.97
N THR A 26 2.52 4.31 1.16
CA THR A 26 3.82 4.86 1.54
C THR A 26 3.59 5.87 2.65
N PHE A 27 4.37 5.84 3.73
CA PHE A 27 4.32 6.89 4.73
C PHE A 27 4.65 8.23 4.07
N CYS A 28 3.96 9.29 4.46
CA CYS A 28 4.19 10.61 3.89
C CYS A 28 3.96 11.71 4.94
N GLU A 29 4.73 12.77 4.83
CA GLU A 29 4.55 14.02 5.58
C GLU A 29 3.99 15.12 4.69
N ASN A 30 4.14 15.01 3.37
CA ASN A 30 3.61 15.95 2.38
C ASN A 30 3.31 15.25 1.04
N HIS A 31 2.59 15.93 0.13
CA HIS A 31 2.15 15.35 -1.15
C HIS A 31 3.30 14.91 -2.07
N GLN A 32 4.50 15.51 -1.96
CA GLN A 32 5.66 15.15 -2.79
C GLN A 32 6.31 13.83 -2.38
N ASP A 33 6.03 13.33 -1.18
CA ASP A 33 6.50 12.02 -0.72
C ASP A 33 5.74 10.87 -1.41
N CYS A 34 4.64 11.21 -2.10
CA CYS A 34 3.78 10.24 -2.75
C CYS A 34 4.11 10.07 -4.25
N PRO A 35 4.01 8.83 -4.76
CA PRO A 35 4.18 8.58 -6.19
C PRO A 35 3.09 9.27 -7.01
N GLY A 36 3.36 9.57 -8.28
CA GLY A 36 2.42 10.27 -9.15
C GLY A 36 1.03 9.61 -9.20
N GLY A 37 -0.02 10.42 -9.05
CA GLY A 37 -1.41 9.95 -8.94
C GLY A 37 -1.87 9.66 -7.50
N PHE A 38 -1.00 9.89 -6.52
CA PHE A 38 -1.30 9.75 -5.09
C PHE A 38 -1.08 11.07 -4.36
N GLY A 39 -1.82 11.28 -3.27
CA GLY A 39 -1.61 12.36 -2.34
C GLY A 39 -1.44 11.90 -0.91
N CYS A 40 -0.75 12.73 -0.12
CA CYS A 40 -0.50 12.41 1.27
C CYS A 40 -1.73 12.64 2.13
N CYS A 41 -2.22 11.56 2.72
CA CYS A 41 -3.31 11.62 3.67
C CYS A 41 -2.80 12.02 5.05
N TYR A 42 -2.94 13.28 5.46
CA TYR A 42 -2.36 13.76 6.73
C TYR A 42 -2.94 13.08 7.98
N GLU A 43 -4.21 12.67 7.97
CA GLU A 43 -4.84 11.98 9.11
C GLU A 43 -4.24 10.59 9.37
N GLN A 44 -3.75 9.94 8.31
CA GLN A 44 -3.19 8.59 8.38
C GLN A 44 -1.67 8.60 8.13
N MET A 45 -1.10 9.73 7.72
CA MET A 45 0.28 9.90 7.24
C MET A 45 0.66 8.88 6.17
N PHE A 46 -0.24 8.64 5.22
CA PHE A 46 -0.07 7.61 4.19
C PHE A 46 -0.52 8.08 2.80
N CYS A 47 0.18 7.67 1.75
CA CYS A 47 -0.18 7.96 0.37
C CYS A 47 -1.44 7.19 -0.05
N ARG A 48 -2.42 7.92 -0.58
CA ARG A 48 -3.69 7.41 -1.13
C ARG A 48 -3.86 7.91 -2.56
N THR A 49 -4.57 7.17 -3.42
CA THR A 49 -4.83 7.66 -4.78
C THR A 49 -5.62 8.96 -4.72
N ASN A 50 -5.41 9.81 -5.72
CA ASN A 50 -6.09 11.11 -5.81
C ASN A 50 -7.62 10.99 -5.84
N ASP A 51 -8.17 9.82 -6.21
CA ASP A 51 -9.62 9.55 -6.16
C ASP A 51 -10.19 9.57 -4.72
N TYR A 52 -9.34 9.38 -3.71
CA TYR A 52 -9.72 9.45 -2.29
C TYR A 52 -9.41 10.82 -1.66
N PHE A 53 -9.11 11.83 -2.49
CA PHE A 53 -8.64 13.14 -2.05
C PHE A 53 -9.61 14.25 -2.47
N THR A 54 -10.28 14.89 -1.50
CA THR A 54 -11.04 16.13 -1.74
C THR A 54 -10.55 17.21 -0.78
N ASN A 55 -10.10 18.36 -1.31
CA ASN A 55 -9.71 19.53 -0.51
C ASN A 55 -8.71 19.28 0.64
N GLY A 56 -7.80 18.30 0.51
CA GLY A 56 -6.79 18.01 1.55
C GLY A 56 -7.18 16.94 2.57
N TYR A 57 -8.39 16.39 2.48
CA TYR A 57 -8.91 15.37 3.41
C TYR A 57 -9.06 14.03 2.72
N CYS A 58 -8.83 12.97 3.48
CA CYS A 58 -8.90 11.60 2.99
C CYS A 58 -10.27 11.04 3.26
N HIS A 59 -10.97 10.63 2.22
CA HIS A 59 -12.21 9.90 2.44
C HIS A 59 -11.88 8.44 2.75
N ASN A 60 -12.40 7.96 3.88
CA ASN A 60 -12.53 6.53 4.12
C ASN A 60 -13.68 6.03 3.24
N GLN A 61 -13.46 4.87 2.62
CA GLN A 61 -14.53 4.11 1.96
C GLN A 61 -15.66 3.81 2.94
#